data_AF-A0A5D3B9B2-F1
#
_entry.id   AF-A0A5D3B9B2-F1
#
_cell.length_a   1.000
_cell.length_b   1.000
_cell.length_c   1.000
_cell.angle_alpha   90.00
_cell.angle_beta   90.00
_cell.angle_gamma   90.00
#
_symmetry.space_group_name_H-M   'P 1'
#
loop_
_entity.id
_entity.type
_entity.pdbx_description
1 polymer ?
#
loop_
_entity_poly.entity_id
_entity_poly.type
_entity_poly.pdbx_seq_one_letter_code
_entity_poly.pdbx_strand_id
1 'polypeptide(L)'
;MSSNGRICILQPNLPSKLERWFSRLYRTTRIANDQAYTKATSTFGYVEELLRSVSDPTLKNALIVCENAYKVVKDAFGEGIHSFAQRDYRGMSNAERIAPRVQASCTSIFSTTPPPKQNPLSQINREMRILIAMAIVSGSSIG
;
A
#
# COMPACT_ATOMS: atom_id res chain seq x y z
N MET A 1 -39.20 23.13 -24.98
CA MET A 1 -39.63 21.78 -24.59
C MET A 1 -39.07 20.81 -25.62
N SER A 2 -38.36 19.73 -25.34
CA SER A 2 -37.59 19.27 -24.18
C SER A 2 -36.66 18.21 -24.76
N SER A 3 -35.38 18.33 -24.48
CA SER A 3 -34.34 17.32 -24.72
C SER A 3 -34.67 16.04 -23.97
N ASN A 4 -34.75 14.90 -24.67
CA ASN A 4 -34.80 13.57 -24.06
C ASN A 4 -33.59 12.77 -24.52
N GLY A 5 -32.67 12.55 -23.59
CA GLY A 5 -31.48 11.76 -23.80
C GLY A 5 -31.76 10.27 -23.94
N ARG A 6 -30.79 9.56 -24.51
CA ARG A 6 -30.46 8.19 -24.16
C ARG A 6 -28.95 8.00 -24.27
N ILE A 7 -28.40 7.64 -23.13
CA ILE A 7 -27.05 7.12 -22.91
C ILE A 7 -26.90 5.86 -23.77
N CYS A 8 -25.92 5.85 -24.67
CA CYS A 8 -25.42 4.63 -25.30
C CYS A 8 -24.05 4.31 -24.69
N ILE A 9 -24.07 3.81 -23.45
CA ILE A 9 -23.01 2.91 -22.97
C ILE A 9 -23.34 1.56 -23.59
N LEU A 10 -22.41 1.01 -24.37
CA LEU A 10 -22.12 -0.43 -24.48
C LEU A 10 -21.11 -0.60 -25.62
N GLN A 11 -19.87 -0.91 -25.29
CA GLN A 11 -19.00 -1.65 -26.21
C GLN A 11 -19.55 -3.09 -26.24
N PRO A 12 -20.20 -3.56 -27.32
CA PRO A 12 -20.75 -4.90 -27.36
C PRO A 12 -19.62 -5.85 -27.76
N ASN A 13 -19.50 -6.98 -27.05
CA ASN A 13 -18.65 -8.15 -27.34
C ASN A 13 -17.37 -8.32 -26.51
N LEU A 14 -17.41 -8.10 -25.19
CA LEU A 14 -16.48 -8.82 -24.31
C LEU A 14 -17.15 -10.13 -23.84
N PRO A 15 -16.48 -11.30 -23.93
CA PRO A 15 -17.05 -12.55 -23.44
C PRO A 15 -17.41 -12.45 -21.96
N SER A 16 -18.58 -12.93 -21.55
CA SER A 16 -19.05 -12.87 -20.14
C SER A 16 -18.10 -13.49 -19.11
N LYS A 17 -17.16 -14.35 -19.54
CA LYS A 17 -16.06 -14.86 -18.72
C LYS A 17 -15.00 -13.79 -18.48
N LEU A 18 -14.61 -13.03 -19.50
CA LEU A 18 -13.65 -11.93 -19.41
C LEU A 18 -14.18 -10.81 -18.50
N GLU A 19 -15.44 -10.42 -18.61
CA GLU A 19 -16.06 -9.41 -17.72
C GLU A 19 -16.02 -9.84 -16.24
N ARG A 20 -16.35 -11.11 -15.96
CA ARG A 20 -16.28 -11.67 -14.60
C ARG A 20 -14.86 -11.69 -14.06
N TRP A 21 -13.88 -12.07 -14.89
CA TRP A 21 -12.47 -12.06 -14.54
C TRP A 21 -11.98 -10.65 -14.20
N PHE A 22 -12.22 -9.67 -15.07
CA PHE A 22 -11.86 -8.27 -14.81
C PHE A 22 -12.51 -7.73 -13.54
N SER A 23 -13.79 -8.03 -13.32
CA SER A 23 -14.52 -7.59 -12.12
C SER A 23 -13.94 -8.18 -10.82
N ARG A 24 -13.44 -9.42 -10.87
CA ARG A 24 -12.76 -10.05 -9.73
C ARG A 24 -11.39 -9.41 -9.48
N LEU A 25 -10.57 -9.26 -10.53
CA LEU A 25 -9.25 -8.62 -10.44
C LEU A 25 -9.34 -7.19 -9.92
N TYR A 26 -10.29 -6.40 -10.43
CA TYR A 26 -10.56 -5.05 -9.94
C TYR A 26 -10.88 -5.03 -8.44
N ARG A 27 -11.77 -5.92 -7.98
CA ARG A 27 -12.12 -6.01 -6.56
C ARG A 27 -10.94 -6.43 -5.68
N THR A 28 -10.18 -7.44 -6.10
CA THR A 28 -9.01 -7.90 -5.35
C THR A 28 -7.94 -6.82 -5.26
N THR A 29 -7.64 -6.13 -6.36
CA THR A 29 -6.66 -5.02 -6.40
C THR A 29 -7.07 -3.91 -5.44
N ARG A 30 -8.34 -3.48 -5.52
CA ARG A 30 -8.88 -2.45 -4.62
C ARG A 30 -8.75 -2.85 -3.15
N ILE A 31 -9.10 -4.09 -2.79
CA ILE A 31 -9.03 -4.57 -1.40
C ILE A 31 -7.58 -4.63 -0.92
N ALA A 32 -6.67 -5.13 -1.74
CA ALA A 32 -5.26 -5.25 -1.37
C ALA A 32 -4.63 -3.87 -1.13
N ASN A 33 -4.93 -2.89 -1.99
CA ASN A 33 -4.48 -1.50 -1.82
C ASN A 33 -5.05 -0.85 -0.56
N ASP A 34 -6.34 -1.02 -0.31
CA ASP A 34 -6.99 -0.48 0.89
C ASP A 34 -6.41 -1.06 2.19
N GLN A 35 -6.14 -2.37 2.22
CA GLN A 35 -5.50 -3.02 3.36
C GLN A 35 -4.05 -2.53 3.55
N ALA A 36 -3.27 -2.43 2.48
CA ALA A 36 -1.91 -1.91 2.55
C ALA A 36 -1.89 -0.46 3.07
N TYR A 37 -2.75 0.41 2.52
CA TYR A 37 -2.90 1.80 2.96
C TYR A 37 -3.30 1.91 4.44
N THR A 38 -4.32 1.15 4.86
CA THR A 38 -4.82 1.18 6.24
C THR A 38 -3.76 0.68 7.22
N LYS A 39 -3.06 -0.41 6.89
CA LYS A 39 -1.97 -0.93 7.73
C LYS A 39 -0.80 0.04 7.80
N ALA A 40 -0.41 0.66 6.69
CA ALA A 40 0.66 1.65 6.67
C ALA A 40 0.30 2.90 7.49
N THR A 41 -0.94 3.38 7.38
CA THR A 41 -1.44 4.54 8.13
C THR A 41 -1.44 4.29 9.64
N SER A 42 -2.02 3.17 10.06
CA SER A 42 -2.04 2.79 11.48
C SER A 42 -0.63 2.55 12.04
N THR A 43 0.25 1.93 11.25
CA THR A 43 1.64 1.71 11.67
C THR A 43 2.41 3.02 11.78
N PHE A 44 2.21 3.96 10.85
CA PHE A 44 2.82 5.29 10.94
C PHE A 44 2.45 5.98 12.26
N GLY A 45 1.15 6.03 12.60
CA GLY A 45 0.69 6.61 13.86
C GLY A 45 1.22 5.88 15.10
N TYR A 46 1.30 4.55 15.06
CA TYR A 46 1.91 3.76 16.14
C TYR A 46 3.39 4.08 16.34
N VAL A 47 4.16 4.26 15.25
CA VAL A 47 5.57 4.64 15.34
C VAL A 47 5.73 6.06 15.92
N GLU A 48 4.89 7.01 15.51
CA GLU A 48 4.89 8.36 16.10
C GLU A 48 4.64 8.33 17.61
N GLU A 49 3.73 7.46 18.07
CA GLU A 49 3.43 7.28 19.50
C GLU A 49 4.63 6.68 20.26
N LEU A 50 5.29 5.67 19.69
CA LEU A 50 6.51 5.10 20.27
C LEU A 50 7.64 6.14 20.36
N LEU A 51 7.81 6.97 19.33
CA LEU A 51 8.84 8.01 19.30
C LEU A 51 8.69 9.06 20.42
N ARG A 52 7.47 9.30 20.90
CA ARG A 52 7.19 10.24 22.01
C ARG A 52 7.60 9.68 23.38
N SER A 53 7.65 8.37 23.54
CA SER A 53 7.87 7.70 24.83
C SER A 53 9.22 7.00 24.95
N VAL A 54 9.88 6.68 23.83
CA VAL A 54 11.15 5.96 23.83
C VAL A 54 12.32 6.79 24.36
N SER A 55 13.07 6.24 25.31
CA SER A 55 14.30 6.83 25.85
C SER A 55 15.58 6.19 25.30
N ASP A 56 15.51 4.92 24.83
CA ASP A 56 16.66 4.21 24.27
C ASP A 56 17.08 4.82 22.92
N PRO A 57 18.32 5.36 22.79
CA PRO A 57 18.74 6.06 21.58
C PRO A 57 18.78 5.15 20.34
N THR A 58 19.17 3.89 20.51
CA THR A 58 19.27 2.92 19.40
C THR A 58 17.89 2.59 18.84
N LEU A 59 16.91 2.33 19.73
CA LEU A 59 15.52 2.13 19.35
C LEU A 59 14.91 3.40 18.73
N LYS A 60 15.20 4.57 19.29
CA LYS A 60 14.72 5.84 18.73
C LYS A 60 15.19 6.04 17.29
N ASN A 61 16.47 5.78 17.01
CA ASN A 61 17.01 5.83 15.64
C ASN A 61 16.33 4.83 14.70
N ALA A 62 16.11 3.59 15.16
CA ALA A 62 15.37 2.59 14.38
C ALA A 62 13.93 3.03 14.07
N LEU A 63 13.25 3.63 15.04
CA LEU A 63 11.89 4.12 14.88
C LEU A 63 11.81 5.33 13.93
N ILE A 64 12.80 6.23 13.91
CA ILE A 64 12.86 7.33 12.92
C ILE A 64 12.97 6.77 11.49
N VAL A 65 13.77 5.73 11.27
CA VAL A 65 13.85 5.07 9.96
C VAL A 65 12.48 4.47 9.58
N CYS A 66 11.81 3.84 10.54
CA CYS A 66 10.48 3.27 10.33
C CYS A 66 9.38 4.30 10.09
N GLU A 67 9.40 5.42 10.80
CA GLU A 67 8.46 6.53 10.62
C GLU A 67 8.52 7.06 9.19
N ASN A 68 9.74 7.38 8.73
CA ASN A 68 9.99 7.81 7.37
C ASN A 68 9.54 6.76 6.34
N ALA A 69 9.84 5.49 6.61
CA ALA A 69 9.44 4.41 5.72
C ALA A 69 7.91 4.28 5.60
N TYR A 70 7.20 4.24 6.73
CA TYR A 70 5.74 4.09 6.74
C TYR A 70 5.00 5.32 6.24
N LYS A 71 5.58 6.52 6.37
CA LYS A 71 5.08 7.72 5.69
C LYS A 71 5.08 7.52 4.17
N VAL A 72 6.22 7.15 3.60
CA VAL A 72 6.36 6.92 2.15
C VAL A 72 5.45 5.80 1.67
N VAL A 73 5.37 4.68 2.41
CA VAL A 73 4.49 3.56 2.04
C VAL A 73 3.02 3.99 2.06
N LYS A 74 2.59 4.71 3.11
CA LYS A 74 1.22 5.24 3.21
C LYS A 74 0.90 6.16 2.04
N ASP A 75 1.78 7.12 1.75
CA ASP A 75 1.56 8.10 0.70
C ASP A 75 1.52 7.43 -0.68
N ALA A 76 2.41 6.45 -0.93
CA ALA A 76 2.45 5.67 -2.16
C ALA A 76 1.14 4.90 -2.42
N PHE A 77 0.58 4.23 -1.41
CA PHE A 77 -0.71 3.54 -1.57
C PHE A 77 -1.89 4.51 -1.63
N GLY A 78 -1.80 5.68 -1.00
CA GLY A 78 -2.81 6.73 -1.15
C GLY A 78 -2.88 7.23 -2.61
N GLU A 79 -1.72 7.52 -3.21
CA GLU A 79 -1.62 7.88 -4.63
C GLU A 79 -2.02 6.72 -5.55
N GLY A 80 -1.64 5.48 -5.19
CA GLY A 80 -2.03 4.27 -5.89
C GLY A 80 -3.54 4.08 -5.96
N ILE A 81 -4.24 4.23 -4.82
CA ILE A 81 -5.70 4.20 -4.73
C ILE A 81 -6.34 5.30 -5.59
N HIS A 82 -5.80 6.51 -5.56
CA HIS A 82 -6.30 7.61 -6.38
C HIS A 82 -6.18 7.32 -7.88
N SER A 83 -5.01 6.85 -8.32
CA SER A 83 -4.75 6.46 -9.71
C SER A 83 -5.66 5.30 -10.14
N PHE A 84 -5.82 4.29 -9.28
CA PHE A 84 -6.72 3.15 -9.53
C PHE A 84 -8.17 3.59 -9.74
N ALA A 85 -8.68 4.53 -8.93
CA ALA A 85 -10.03 5.07 -9.07
C ALA A 85 -10.24 5.79 -10.42
N GLN A 86 -9.17 6.37 -10.98
CA GLN A 86 -9.17 7.00 -12.31
C GLN A 86 -8.92 6.01 -13.45
N ARG A 87 -8.77 4.71 -13.15
CA ARG A 87 -8.37 3.65 -14.11
C ARG A 87 -6.96 3.84 -14.68
N ASP A 88 -6.13 4.66 -14.03
CA ASP A 88 -4.71 4.77 -14.35
C ASP A 88 -3.91 3.69 -13.60
N TYR A 89 -3.99 2.45 -14.10
CA TYR A 89 -3.32 1.30 -13.48
C TYR A 89 -1.79 1.38 -13.57
N ARG A 90 -1.27 2.09 -14.58
CA ARG A 90 0.16 2.34 -14.74
C ARG A 90 0.64 3.37 -13.72
N GLY A 91 -0.10 4.46 -13.52
CA GLY A 91 0.13 5.43 -12.45
C GLY A 91 0.12 4.77 -11.08
N MET A 92 -0.89 3.93 -10.81
CA MET A 92 -0.96 3.12 -9.59
C MET A 92 0.30 2.27 -9.38
N SER A 93 0.67 1.45 -10.37
CA SER A 93 1.84 0.58 -10.29
C SER A 93 3.14 1.37 -10.08
N ASN A 94 3.26 2.55 -10.71
CA ASN A 94 4.42 3.41 -10.57
C ASN A 94 4.53 4.01 -9.16
N ALA A 95 3.41 4.45 -8.59
CA ALA A 95 3.35 4.99 -7.23
C ALA A 95 3.74 3.91 -6.20
N GLU A 96 3.16 2.72 -6.31
CA GLU A 96 3.33 1.63 -5.34
C GLU A 96 4.70 0.94 -5.40
N ARG A 97 5.40 1.04 -6.54
CA ARG A 97 6.70 0.38 -6.81
C ARG A 97 7.74 0.60 -5.72
N ILE A 98 7.73 1.75 -5.07
CA ILE A 98 8.75 2.12 -4.07
C ILE A 98 8.52 1.43 -2.71
N ALA A 99 7.27 1.04 -2.43
CA ALA A 99 6.86 0.56 -1.11
C ALA A 99 7.65 -0.67 -0.60
N PRO A 100 7.94 -1.72 -1.39
CA PRO A 100 8.69 -2.88 -0.89
C PRO A 100 10.08 -2.51 -0.38
N ARG A 101 10.81 -1.68 -1.14
CA ARG A 101 12.18 -1.29 -0.80
C ARG A 101 12.20 -0.44 0.46
N VAL A 102 11.27 0.52 0.56
CA VAL A 102 11.22 1.44 1.69
C VAL A 102 10.71 0.72 2.95
N GLN A 103 9.71 -0.16 2.86
CA GLN A 103 9.30 -0.99 3.99
C GLN A 103 10.46 -1.88 4.49
N ALA A 104 11.27 -2.43 3.57
CA ALA A 104 12.41 -3.26 3.93
C ALA A 104 13.47 -2.51 4.77
N SER A 105 13.63 -1.18 4.59
CA SER A 105 14.58 -0.42 5.41
C SER A 105 14.19 -0.43 6.89
N CYS A 106 12.89 -0.28 7.19
CA CYS A 106 12.35 -0.41 8.55
C CYS A 106 12.55 -1.81 9.14
N THR A 107 12.56 -2.86 8.31
CA THR A 107 12.87 -4.20 8.80
C THR A 107 14.36 -4.34 9.13
N SER A 108 15.22 -3.88 8.22
CA SER A 108 16.67 -4.07 8.31
C SER A 108 17.34 -3.28 9.43
N ILE A 109 16.79 -2.13 9.82
CA ILE A 109 17.39 -1.28 10.86
C ILE A 109 17.41 -1.95 12.23
N PHE A 110 16.54 -2.93 12.48
CA PHE A 110 16.57 -3.72 13.73
C PHE A 110 17.66 -4.80 13.75
N SER A 111 18.40 -4.99 12.66
CA SER A 111 19.51 -5.94 12.56
C SER A 111 20.88 -5.26 12.46
N THR A 112 20.96 -3.93 12.56
CA THR A 112 22.24 -3.20 12.59
C THR A 112 22.99 -3.42 13.89
N THR A 113 24.28 -3.08 13.94
CA THR A 113 25.13 -3.25 15.13
C THR A 113 25.46 -1.90 15.78
N PRO A 114 25.21 -1.70 17.09
CA PRO A 114 24.47 -2.60 17.98
C PRO A 114 22.96 -2.59 17.67
N PRO A 115 22.26 -3.73 17.79
CA PRO A 115 20.83 -3.77 17.53
C PRO A 115 20.05 -3.14 18.71
N PRO A 116 18.86 -2.55 18.46
CA PRO A 116 17.94 -2.19 19.53
C PRO A 116 17.61 -3.41 20.40
N LYS A 117 17.43 -3.20 21.71
CA LYS A 117 17.07 -4.28 22.66
C LYS A 117 15.74 -4.97 22.32
N GLN A 118 14.84 -4.24 21.67
CA GLN A 118 13.51 -4.73 21.29
C GLN A 118 13.14 -4.26 19.87
N ASN A 119 12.34 -5.06 19.19
CA ASN A 119 11.76 -4.72 17.90
C ASN A 119 10.22 -4.78 17.99
N PRO A 120 9.54 -3.66 18.34
CA PRO A 120 8.08 -3.61 18.44
C PRO A 120 7.38 -3.76 17.08
N LEU A 121 8.12 -3.64 15.97
CA LEU A 121 7.57 -3.66 14.62
C LEU A 121 7.77 -5.00 13.89
N SER A 122 8.37 -6.02 14.52
CA SER A 122 8.73 -7.28 13.85
C SER A 122 7.54 -7.94 13.13
N GLN A 123 6.43 -8.17 13.85
CA GLN A 123 5.22 -8.77 13.28
C GLN A 123 4.53 -7.82 12.29
N ILE A 124 4.46 -6.53 12.63
CA ILE A 124 3.82 -5.50 11.78
C ILE A 124 4.52 -5.41 10.42
N ASN A 125 5.85 -5.41 10.41
CA ASN A 125 6.66 -5.38 9.19
C ASN A 125 6.45 -6.64 8.35
N ARG A 126 6.30 -7.81 8.98
CA ARG A 126 6.00 -9.06 8.28
C ARG A 126 4.62 -9.00 7.60
N GLU A 127 3.60 -8.54 8.31
CA GLU A 127 2.25 -8.38 7.77
C GLU A 127 2.22 -7.35 6.64
N MET A 128 2.88 -6.20 6.82
CA MET A 128 2.94 -5.15 5.82
C MET A 128 3.58 -5.66 4.52
N ARG A 129 4.68 -6.43 4.60
CA ARG A 129 5.32 -7.02 3.42
C ARG A 129 4.37 -7.92 2.62
N ILE A 130 3.51 -8.67 3.31
CA ILE A 130 2.49 -9.52 2.66
C ILE A 130 1.44 -8.65 1.96
N LEU A 131 0.93 -7.62 2.63
CA LEU A 131 -0.05 -6.69 2.04
C LEU A 131 0.51 -5.98 0.80
N ILE A 132 1.75 -5.48 0.88
CA ILE A 132 2.44 -4.86 -0.26
C ILE A 132 2.55 -5.84 -1.43
N ALA A 133 2.95 -7.08 -1.17
CA ALA A 133 3.07 -8.09 -2.23
C ALA A 133 1.72 -8.40 -2.88
N MET A 134 0.65 -8.54 -2.08
CA MET A 134 -0.71 -8.77 -2.62
C MET A 134 -1.19 -7.61 -3.48
N ALA A 135 -0.96 -6.37 -3.04
CA ALA A 135 -1.31 -5.17 -3.79
C ALA A 135 -0.59 -5.10 -5.14
N ILE A 136 0.74 -5.24 -5.14
CA ILE A 136 1.55 -5.17 -6.37
C ILE A 136 1.19 -6.29 -7.35
N VAL A 137 1.05 -7.53 -6.87
CA VAL A 137 0.73 -8.67 -7.75
C VAL A 137 -0.65 -8.51 -8.37
N SER A 138 -1.65 -8.11 -7.58
CA SER A 138 -3.00 -7.88 -8.10
C SER A 138 -3.05 -6.70 -9.07
N GLY A 139 -2.34 -5.61 -8.78
CA GLY A 139 -2.18 -4.46 -9.67
C GLY A 139 -1.49 -4.79 -10.99
N SER A 140 -0.43 -5.60 -10.97
CA SER A 140 0.25 -6.06 -12.20
C SER A 140 -0.61 -6.98 -13.08
N SER A 141 -1.71 -7.51 -12.54
CA SER A 141 -2.63 -8.38 -13.28
C SER A 141 -3.77 -7.61 -13.95
N ILE A 142 -3.92 -6.30 -13.67
CA ILE A 142 -4.98 -5.45 -14.22
C ILE A 142 -4.49 -4.43 -15.25
N GLY A 143 -3.23 -3.98 -15.11
CA GLY A 143 -2.58 -2.97 -15.96
C GLY A 143 -1.54 -3.55 -16.90
#